data_AF-E8V5V4-F1
#
_entry.id   AF-E8V5V4-F1
#
_cell.length_a   1.000
_cell.length_b   1.000
_cell.length_c   1.000
_cell.angle_alpha   90.00
_cell.angle_beta   90.00
_cell.angle_gamma   90.00
#
_symmetry.space_group_name_H-M   'P 1'
#
loop_
_entity.id
_entity.type
_entity.pdbx_description
1 polymer ?
#
loop_
_entity_poly.entity_id
_entity_poly.type
_entity_poly.pdbx_seq_one_letter_code
_entity_poly.pdbx_strand_id
1 'polypeptide(L)'
;MENKLIEAFEQYRNQKFIKDDSKLLELFDHLDPVSCDEIYSRWAGECFQTGHWAVKTLTDMKWYGKWFQTKMNCAPLICFNEEGDLFSNQILGGEGILWTAEFRGKVSATLSYDSQPMFNHFRRVDENTLMGIMQEKRLLTGLEIVPATHYLYFCLRRVAEFPAKLVPHSQADLWPAPRRAHYGV
;
A
#
# COMPACT_ATOMS: atom_id res chain seq x y z
N MET A 1 -8.38 3.42 -25.70
CA MET A 1 -7.78 4.36 -24.72
C MET A 1 -7.12 3.56 -23.60
N GLU A 2 -7.83 2.58 -23.06
CA GLU A 2 -7.35 1.59 -22.07
C GLU A 2 -5.96 1.01 -22.36
N ASN A 3 -5.71 0.47 -23.56
CA ASN A 3 -4.38 -0.05 -23.94
C ASN A 3 -3.24 0.97 -23.76
N LYS A 4 -3.47 2.27 -24.04
CA LYS A 4 -2.45 3.31 -23.88
C LYS A 4 -2.14 3.60 -22.41
N LEU A 5 -3.14 3.49 -21.52
CA LEU A 5 -2.95 3.69 -20.08
C LEU A 5 -2.16 2.52 -19.47
N ILE A 6 -2.44 1.29 -19.91
CA ILE A 6 -1.69 0.08 -19.50
C ILE A 6 -0.23 0.18 -19.97
N GLU A 7 0.01 0.57 -21.22
CA GLU A 7 1.36 0.79 -21.75
C GLU A 7 2.12 1.85 -20.94
N ALA A 8 1.49 2.99 -20.63
CA ALA A 8 2.09 4.04 -19.81
C ALA A 8 2.39 3.54 -18.39
N PHE A 9 1.46 2.78 -17.78
CA PHE A 9 1.66 2.18 -16.46
C PHE A 9 2.89 1.26 -16.44
N GLU A 10 3.01 0.33 -17.40
CA GLU A 10 4.17 -0.56 -17.48
C GLU A 10 5.45 0.20 -17.79
N GLN A 11 5.40 1.26 -18.59
CA GLN A 11 6.55 2.12 -18.84
C GLN A 11 7.05 2.77 -17.54
N TYR A 12 6.17 3.28 -16.69
CA TYR A 12 6.58 3.83 -15.39
C TYR A 12 7.05 2.74 -14.43
N ARG A 13 6.37 1.59 -14.38
CA ARG A 13 6.73 0.49 -13.47
C ARG A 13 8.14 -0.03 -13.74
N ASN A 14 8.54 -0.08 -15.01
CA ASN A 14 9.87 -0.55 -15.42
C ASN A 14 10.99 0.50 -15.23
N GLN A 15 10.69 1.71 -14.75
CA GLN A 15 11.71 2.71 -14.46
C GLN A 15 12.37 2.45 -13.11
N LYS A 16 13.71 2.50 -13.09
CA LYS A 16 14.50 2.37 -11.85
C LYS A 16 14.26 3.52 -10.86
N PHE A 17 13.91 4.70 -11.37
CA PHE A 17 13.63 5.88 -10.58
C PHE A 17 12.76 6.86 -11.37
N ILE A 18 11.77 7.46 -10.72
CA ILE A 18 10.84 8.44 -11.30
C ILE A 18 11.03 9.76 -10.56
N LYS A 19 11.63 10.73 -11.25
CA LYS A 19 11.92 12.05 -10.67
C LYS A 19 10.68 12.97 -10.61
N ASP A 20 9.81 12.86 -11.61
CA ASP A 20 8.58 13.65 -11.73
C ASP A 20 7.38 12.72 -11.46
N ASP A 21 6.97 12.64 -10.20
CA ASP A 21 5.86 11.79 -9.76
C ASP A 21 4.48 12.37 -10.12
N SER A 22 4.41 13.61 -10.61
CA SER A 22 3.17 14.19 -11.14
C SER A 22 2.61 13.38 -12.31
N LYS A 23 3.48 12.66 -13.04
CA LYS A 23 3.10 11.75 -14.12
C LYS A 23 2.40 10.49 -13.64
N LEU A 24 2.76 9.99 -12.46
CA LEU A 24 2.04 8.89 -11.82
C LEU A 24 0.67 9.36 -11.32
N LEU A 25 0.59 10.59 -10.80
CA LEU A 25 -0.68 11.19 -10.40
C LEU A 25 -1.61 11.39 -11.60
N GLU A 26 -1.09 11.94 -12.70
CA GLU A 26 -1.82 12.12 -13.97
C GLU A 26 -2.32 10.77 -14.50
N LEU A 27 -1.48 9.73 -14.50
CA LEU A 27 -1.90 8.38 -14.88
C LEU A 27 -3.03 7.87 -13.97
N PHE A 28 -2.87 7.99 -12.66
CA PHE A 28 -3.85 7.54 -11.68
C PHE A 28 -5.21 8.23 -11.87
N ASP A 29 -5.23 9.52 -12.20
CA ASP A 29 -6.45 10.28 -12.47
C ASP A 29 -7.22 9.76 -13.68
N HIS A 30 -6.54 9.16 -14.66
CA HIS A 30 -7.17 8.60 -15.86
C HIS A 30 -7.66 7.16 -15.68
N LEU A 31 -7.12 6.40 -14.72
CA LEU A 31 -7.53 5.01 -14.47
C LEU A 31 -8.95 4.91 -13.87
N ASP A 32 -9.61 3.79 -14.11
CA ASP A 32 -10.98 3.56 -13.64
C ASP A 32 -11.04 3.32 -12.13
N PRO A 33 -12.15 3.69 -11.45
CA PRO A 33 -12.41 3.23 -10.09
C PRO A 33 -12.54 1.71 -10.04
N VAL A 34 -12.29 1.14 -8.86
CA VAL A 34 -12.54 -0.25 -8.52
C VAL A 34 -13.45 -0.31 -7.30
N SER A 35 -14.46 -1.19 -7.29
CA SER A 35 -15.33 -1.37 -6.13
C SER A 35 -14.65 -2.20 -5.04
N CYS A 36 -15.21 -2.16 -3.81
CA CYS A 36 -14.70 -3.01 -2.73
C CYS A 36 -14.86 -4.51 -3.05
N ASP A 37 -15.88 -4.91 -3.81
CA ASP A 37 -16.14 -6.32 -4.08
C ASP A 37 -15.20 -6.90 -5.15
N GLU A 38 -14.76 -6.07 -6.10
CA GLU A 38 -13.77 -6.45 -7.11
C GLU A 38 -12.34 -6.64 -6.54
N ILE A 39 -12.04 -6.00 -5.40
CA ILE A 39 -10.68 -5.93 -4.86
C ILE A 39 -10.32 -7.14 -3.98
N TYR A 40 -11.30 -7.93 -3.51
CA TYR A 40 -11.01 -9.05 -2.62
C TYR A 40 -10.10 -10.06 -3.32
N SER A 41 -8.89 -10.19 -2.78
CA SER A 41 -7.85 -11.07 -3.31
C SER A 41 -6.60 -11.03 -2.45
N ARG A 42 -5.67 -11.91 -2.82
CA ARG A 42 -4.25 -11.78 -2.52
C ARG A 42 -3.57 -10.99 -3.62
N TRP A 43 -2.69 -10.09 -3.23
CA TRP A 43 -2.03 -9.14 -4.11
C TRP A 43 -0.53 -9.13 -3.82
N ALA A 44 0.30 -9.41 -4.83
CA ALA A 44 1.73 -9.11 -4.79
C ALA A 44 1.94 -7.62 -5.06
N GLY A 45 2.75 -6.96 -4.24
CA GLY A 45 2.95 -5.52 -4.27
C GLY A 45 4.34 -5.09 -4.70
N GLU A 46 4.42 -3.93 -5.35
CA GLU A 46 5.68 -3.27 -5.68
C GLU A 46 5.50 -1.74 -5.60
N CYS A 47 6.50 -1.02 -5.10
CA CYS A 47 6.47 0.44 -5.05
C CYS A 47 7.11 1.07 -6.28
N PHE A 48 6.52 2.16 -6.78
CA PHE A 48 7.20 3.02 -7.74
C PHE A 48 8.32 3.78 -7.05
N GLN A 49 9.49 3.82 -7.68
CA GLN A 49 10.70 4.37 -7.09
C GLN A 49 10.75 5.90 -7.23
N THR A 50 10.03 6.63 -6.37
CA THR A 50 9.95 8.11 -6.37
C THR A 50 10.83 8.79 -5.32
N GLY A 51 11.51 8.01 -4.48
CA GLY A 51 12.24 8.52 -3.31
C GLY A 51 11.37 8.75 -2.06
N HIS A 52 10.08 8.39 -2.12
CA HIS A 52 9.21 8.43 -0.95
C HIS A 52 9.73 7.53 0.19
N TRP A 53 9.68 8.02 1.43
CA TRP A 53 10.26 7.33 2.60
C TRP A 53 9.75 5.88 2.77
N ALA A 54 8.46 5.67 2.52
CA ALA A 54 7.82 4.39 2.70
C ALA A 54 8.38 3.30 1.76
N VAL A 55 8.98 3.68 0.62
CA VAL A 55 9.65 2.72 -0.27
C VAL A 55 10.76 1.99 0.47
N LYS A 56 11.61 2.74 1.18
CA LYS A 56 12.70 2.14 1.96
C LYS A 56 12.13 1.31 3.10
N THR A 57 11.15 1.85 3.84
CA THR A 57 10.55 1.14 4.98
C THR A 57 9.91 -0.18 4.57
N LEU A 58 9.13 -0.22 3.49
CA LEU A 58 8.52 -1.46 2.97
C LEU A 58 9.58 -2.48 2.49
N THR A 59 10.68 -1.99 1.89
CA THR A 59 11.81 -2.85 1.50
C THR A 59 12.47 -3.48 2.73
N ASP A 60 12.78 -2.67 3.75
CA ASP A 60 13.43 -3.14 4.99
C ASP A 60 12.54 -4.18 5.72
N MET A 61 11.21 -4.04 5.64
CA MET A 61 10.23 -4.96 6.24
C MET A 61 9.92 -6.19 5.37
N LYS A 62 10.63 -6.39 4.25
CA LYS A 62 10.40 -7.49 3.28
C LYS A 62 8.92 -7.59 2.87
N TRP A 63 8.30 -6.45 2.58
CA TRP A 63 6.89 -6.39 2.18
C TRP A 63 6.67 -7.17 0.88
N TYR A 64 5.77 -8.14 0.93
CA TYR A 64 5.32 -8.91 -0.23
C TYR A 64 4.11 -8.27 -0.90
N GLY A 65 3.13 -7.79 -0.11
CA GLY A 65 1.88 -7.29 -0.69
C GLY A 65 0.73 -7.17 0.30
N LYS A 66 -0.50 -7.38 -0.18
CA LYS A 66 -1.74 -7.16 0.57
C LYS A 66 -2.68 -8.35 0.47
N TRP A 67 -3.53 -8.51 1.48
CA TRP A 67 -4.63 -9.45 1.45
C TRP A 67 -5.94 -8.75 1.81
N PHE A 68 -6.91 -8.82 0.91
CA PHE A 68 -8.26 -8.29 1.13
C PHE A 68 -9.23 -9.46 1.14
N GLN A 69 -9.69 -9.86 2.33
CA GLN A 69 -10.61 -10.98 2.48
C GLN A 69 -12.05 -10.49 2.42
N THR A 70 -12.35 -9.42 3.15
CA THR A 70 -13.66 -8.77 3.21
C THR A 70 -13.47 -7.29 3.47
N LYS A 71 -14.55 -6.51 3.42
CA LYS A 71 -14.52 -5.10 3.85
C LYS A 71 -13.92 -4.86 5.23
N MET A 72 -14.18 -5.77 6.18
CA MET A 72 -13.79 -5.60 7.58
C MET A 72 -12.51 -6.38 7.94
N ASN A 73 -11.90 -7.07 6.97
CA ASN A 73 -10.72 -7.89 7.21
C ASN A 73 -9.73 -7.73 6.06
N CYS A 74 -8.81 -6.79 6.23
CA CYS A 74 -7.74 -6.48 5.31
C CYS A 74 -6.41 -6.53 6.03
N ALA A 75 -5.44 -7.25 5.46
CA ALA A 75 -4.04 -7.23 5.89
C ALA A 75 -3.22 -6.40 4.88
N PRO A 76 -2.90 -5.13 5.20
CA PRO A 76 -2.25 -4.21 4.26
C PRO A 76 -0.75 -4.49 4.04
N LEU A 77 -0.14 -5.25 4.96
CA LEU A 77 1.30 -5.49 5.04
C LEU A 77 1.55 -6.98 5.24
N ILE A 78 1.39 -7.75 4.17
CA ILE A 78 1.87 -9.13 4.12
C ILE A 78 3.38 -9.07 3.90
N CYS A 79 4.16 -9.57 4.84
CA CYS A 79 5.62 -9.49 4.88
C CYS A 79 6.24 -10.88 5.04
N PHE A 80 7.48 -11.07 4.56
CA PHE A 80 8.27 -12.25 4.87
C PHE A 80 8.96 -12.10 6.23
N ASN A 81 8.91 -13.16 7.06
CA ASN A 81 9.75 -13.27 8.26
C ASN A 81 11.16 -13.80 7.91
N GLU A 82 11.97 -14.12 8.92
CA GLU A 82 13.33 -14.64 8.71
C GLU A 82 13.34 -16.11 8.25
N GLU A 83 12.28 -16.86 8.55
CA GLU A 83 12.08 -18.24 8.12
C GLU A 83 11.60 -18.36 6.66
N GLY A 84 11.26 -17.24 6.01
CA GLY A 84 10.72 -17.21 4.66
C GLY A 84 9.20 -17.43 4.57
N ASP A 85 8.51 -17.42 5.71
CA ASP A 85 7.06 -17.51 5.81
C ASP A 85 6.42 -16.12 5.78
N LEU A 86 5.15 -16.05 5.40
CA LEU A 86 4.40 -14.80 5.36
C LEU A 86 3.64 -14.56 6.66
N PHE A 87 3.52 -13.31 7.07
CA PHE A 87 2.65 -12.89 8.17
C PHE A 87 2.05 -11.50 7.92
N SER A 88 0.97 -11.17 8.64
CA SER A 88 0.38 -9.83 8.65
C SER A 88 1.16 -8.94 9.63
N ASN A 89 2.01 -8.05 9.12
CA ASN A 89 2.80 -7.14 9.93
C ASN A 89 2.00 -5.88 10.28
N GLN A 90 1.63 -5.71 11.55
CA GLN A 90 0.75 -4.63 11.98
C GLN A 90 1.52 -3.40 12.51
N ILE A 91 2.85 -3.38 12.41
CA ILE A 91 3.70 -2.32 12.99
C ILE A 91 3.43 -0.92 12.44
N LEU A 92 2.96 -0.84 11.18
CA LEU A 92 2.66 0.41 10.49
C LEU A 92 1.18 0.45 10.10
N GLY A 93 0.38 1.18 10.89
CA GLY A 93 -1.04 1.40 10.61
C GLY A 93 -1.98 0.27 11.03
N GLY A 94 -1.46 -0.87 11.51
CA GLY A 94 -2.29 -2.00 11.88
C GLY A 94 -2.81 -2.80 10.68
N GLU A 95 -3.96 -3.43 10.86
CA GLU A 95 -4.76 -3.99 9.77
C GLU A 95 -5.57 -2.85 9.09
N GLY A 96 -6.69 -3.19 8.48
CA GLY A 96 -7.55 -2.15 7.95
C GLY A 96 -8.90 -2.63 7.47
N ILE A 97 -9.67 -1.64 7.03
CA ILE A 97 -11.00 -1.79 6.48
C ILE A 97 -11.09 -1.13 5.12
N LEU A 98 -11.87 -1.72 4.21
CA LEU A 98 -12.17 -1.14 2.91
C LEU A 98 -13.50 -0.39 2.96
N TRP A 99 -13.47 0.86 2.52
CA TRP A 99 -14.66 1.64 2.21
C TRP A 99 -14.51 2.34 0.88
N THR A 100 -15.61 2.83 0.34
CA THR A 100 -15.56 3.71 -0.82
C THR A 100 -15.31 5.13 -0.33
N ALA A 101 -14.31 5.79 -0.90
CA ALA A 101 -14.05 7.21 -0.67
C ALA A 101 -13.90 7.92 -2.03
N GLU A 102 -14.32 9.18 -2.07
CA GLU A 102 -13.99 10.08 -3.17
C GLU A 102 -12.54 10.52 -3.02
N PHE A 103 -11.75 10.36 -4.08
CA PHE A 103 -10.42 10.92 -4.18
C PHE A 103 -10.15 11.34 -5.62
N ARG A 104 -9.89 12.63 -5.83
CA ARG A 104 -9.56 13.25 -7.13
C ARG A 104 -10.66 13.07 -8.20
N GLY A 105 -11.90 13.35 -7.82
CA GLY A 105 -13.08 13.36 -8.68
C GLY A 105 -13.73 12.00 -8.91
N LYS A 106 -13.26 10.93 -8.25
CA LYS A 106 -13.76 9.57 -8.50
C LYS A 106 -13.87 8.77 -7.19
N VAL A 107 -15.06 8.21 -6.94
CA VAL A 107 -15.33 7.30 -5.82
C VAL A 107 -14.74 5.92 -6.12
N SER A 108 -13.89 5.39 -5.24
CA SER A 108 -13.23 4.10 -5.41
C SER A 108 -13.03 3.38 -4.08
N ALA A 109 -12.76 2.08 -4.13
CA ALA A 109 -12.27 1.33 -2.99
C ALA A 109 -11.04 2.03 -2.41
N THR A 110 -11.07 2.21 -1.10
CA THR A 110 -10.03 2.86 -0.32
C THR A 110 -9.82 2.05 0.95
N LEU A 111 -8.59 1.66 1.21
CA LEU A 111 -8.20 1.03 2.47
C LEU A 111 -7.94 2.12 3.50
N SER A 112 -8.63 2.07 4.62
CA SER A 112 -8.31 2.83 5.83
C SER A 112 -7.55 1.91 6.79
N TYR A 113 -6.43 2.40 7.29
CA TYR A 113 -5.66 1.69 8.31
C TYR A 113 -6.29 1.90 9.69
N ASP A 114 -6.23 0.88 10.55
CA ASP A 114 -6.94 0.89 11.84
C ASP A 114 -6.34 1.88 12.85
N SER A 115 -5.01 2.07 12.83
CA SER A 115 -4.30 2.81 13.88
C SER A 115 -3.67 4.14 13.44
N GLN A 116 -3.78 4.50 12.15
CA GLN A 116 -3.18 5.72 11.61
C GLN A 116 -4.08 6.40 10.57
N PRO A 117 -4.05 7.74 10.46
CA PRO A 117 -4.74 8.48 9.41
C PRO A 117 -4.00 8.31 8.07
N MET A 118 -4.04 7.09 7.56
CA MET A 118 -3.39 6.62 6.35
C MET A 118 -4.42 5.89 5.50
N PHE A 119 -4.45 6.20 4.21
CA PHE A 119 -5.44 5.73 3.26
C PHE A 119 -4.76 5.27 1.98
N ASN A 120 -5.12 4.10 1.47
CA ASN A 120 -4.74 3.70 0.12
C ASN A 120 -5.94 3.81 -0.82
N HIS A 121 -5.88 4.71 -1.80
CA HIS A 121 -6.88 4.83 -2.85
C HIS A 121 -6.48 3.95 -4.04
N PHE A 122 -7.41 3.15 -4.56
CA PHE A 122 -7.13 2.21 -5.64
C PHE A 122 -7.77 2.61 -6.96
N ARG A 123 -7.08 2.32 -8.06
CA ARG A 123 -7.61 2.40 -9.43
C ARG A 123 -7.28 1.12 -10.19
N ARG A 124 -8.17 0.74 -11.11
CA ARG A 124 -7.99 -0.42 -11.97
C ARG A 124 -7.05 -0.09 -13.12
N VAL A 125 -6.00 -0.88 -13.27
CA VAL A 125 -5.13 -0.86 -14.45
C VAL A 125 -5.63 -1.87 -15.47
N ASP A 126 -5.91 -3.09 -15.01
CA ASP A 126 -6.54 -4.18 -15.76
C ASP A 126 -7.28 -5.13 -14.78
N GLU A 127 -7.79 -6.27 -15.26
CA GLU A 127 -8.53 -7.25 -14.44
C GLU A 127 -7.76 -7.79 -13.22
N ASN A 128 -6.42 -7.82 -13.31
CA ASN A 128 -5.51 -8.41 -12.34
C ASN A 128 -4.48 -7.42 -11.78
N THR A 129 -4.57 -6.14 -12.14
CA THR A 129 -3.61 -5.12 -11.74
C THR A 129 -4.32 -3.88 -11.21
N LEU A 130 -3.88 -3.42 -10.03
CA LEU A 130 -4.31 -2.16 -9.45
C LEU A 130 -3.13 -1.22 -9.29
N MET A 131 -3.40 0.07 -9.46
CA MET A 131 -2.52 1.13 -9.01
C MET A 131 -3.07 1.71 -7.70
N GLY A 132 -2.18 1.96 -6.74
CA GLY A 132 -2.53 2.52 -5.45
C GLY A 132 -1.76 3.82 -5.18
N ILE A 133 -2.46 4.77 -4.55
CA ILE A 133 -1.89 5.97 -3.94
C ILE A 133 -2.10 5.87 -2.43
N MET A 134 -1.02 5.96 -1.66
CA MET A 134 -1.10 6.14 -0.21
C MET A 134 -1.12 7.63 0.10
N GLN A 135 -2.20 8.09 0.74
CA GLN A 135 -2.30 9.38 1.38
C GLN A 135 -2.12 9.19 2.89
N GLU A 136 -1.23 9.95 3.50
CA GLU A 136 -1.02 9.92 4.95
C GLU A 136 -1.06 11.33 5.53
N LYS A 137 -1.60 11.44 6.74
CA LYS A 137 -1.31 12.59 7.60
C LYS A 137 -0.15 12.20 8.50
N ARG A 138 1.06 12.56 8.09
CA ARG A 138 2.28 12.23 8.84
C ARG A 138 2.32 12.99 10.17
N LEU A 139 2.15 12.28 11.27
CA LEU A 139 2.46 12.80 12.61
C LEU A 139 3.96 12.57 12.85
N LEU A 140 4.80 13.37 12.19
CA LEU A 140 6.22 13.42 12.58
C LEU A 140 6.27 13.97 14.00
N THR A 141 7.04 13.29 14.85
CA THR A 141 7.21 13.58 16.27
C THR A 141 7.33 15.08 16.56
N GLY A 142 6.24 15.70 16.99
CA GLY A 142 6.23 16.89 17.82
C GLY A 142 6.09 18.27 17.17
N LEU A 143 6.68 18.60 16.00
CA LEU A 143 6.81 20.04 15.67
C LEU A 143 6.61 20.51 14.22
N GLU A 144 6.45 19.63 13.21
CA GLU A 144 6.14 20.11 11.85
C GLU A 144 5.13 19.21 11.13
N ILE A 145 3.97 19.79 10.80
CA ILE A 145 3.09 19.26 9.75
C ILE A 145 3.71 19.73 8.43
N VAL A 146 4.59 18.92 7.84
CA VAL A 146 4.95 19.12 6.43
C VAL A 146 3.77 18.58 5.62
N PRO A 147 3.10 19.39 4.78
CA PRO A 147 2.13 18.86 3.83
C PRO A 147 2.81 17.74 3.04
N ALA A 148 2.19 16.56 2.94
CA ALA A 148 2.70 15.53 2.05
C ALA A 148 2.63 16.08 0.62
N THR A 149 3.74 16.63 0.12
CA THR A 149 3.82 17.15 -1.25
C THR A 149 3.88 16.02 -2.28
N HIS A 150 4.08 14.78 -1.81
CA HIS A 150 4.22 13.57 -2.61
C HIS A 150 3.42 12.43 -1.98
N TYR A 151 2.81 11.61 -2.82
CA TYR A 151 2.19 10.35 -2.43
C TYR A 151 3.19 9.20 -2.53
N LEU A 152 2.95 8.11 -1.78
CA LEU A 152 3.52 6.82 -2.18
C LEU A 152 2.65 6.25 -3.29
N TYR A 153 3.28 5.84 -4.39
CA TYR A 153 2.63 5.11 -5.46
C TYR A 153 3.09 3.66 -5.42
N PHE A 154 2.16 2.73 -5.58
CA PHE A 154 2.46 1.30 -5.63
C PHE A 154 1.55 0.60 -6.63
N CYS A 155 1.95 -0.58 -7.06
CA CYS A 155 1.10 -1.48 -7.82
C CYS A 155 0.81 -2.76 -7.03
N LEU A 156 -0.31 -3.38 -7.37
CA LEU A 156 -0.75 -4.65 -6.84
C LEU A 156 -1.12 -5.56 -8.01
N ARG A 157 -0.52 -6.75 -8.06
CA ARG A 157 -0.89 -7.81 -9.02
C ARG A 157 -1.57 -8.97 -8.32
N ARG A 158 -2.69 -9.40 -8.86
CA ARG A 158 -3.49 -10.49 -8.32
C ARG A 158 -2.68 -11.79 -8.35
N VAL A 159 -2.71 -12.54 -7.25
CA VAL A 159 -2.12 -13.88 -7.18
C VAL A 159 -3.16 -14.89 -6.72
N ALA A 160 -3.13 -16.08 -7.32
CA ALA A 160 -4.04 -17.16 -6.95
C ALA A 160 -3.75 -17.66 -5.53
N GLU A 161 -2.47 -17.79 -5.20
CA GLU A 161 -1.94 -18.23 -3.92
C GLU A 161 -0.73 -17.39 -3.49
N PHE A 162 -0.44 -17.43 -2.20
CA PHE A 162 0.79 -16.84 -1.69
C PHE A 162 1.98 -17.74 -2.01
N PRO A 163 3.18 -17.17 -2.22
CA PRO A 163 4.39 -17.94 -2.54
C PRO A 163 4.96 -18.72 -1.34
N ALA A 164 4.45 -18.47 -0.12
CA ALA A 164 4.84 -19.14 1.10
C ALA A 164 3.64 -19.26 2.05
N LYS A 165 3.75 -20.10 3.08
CA LYS A 165 2.66 -20.28 4.06
C LYS A 165 2.45 -18.99 4.84
N LEU A 166 1.18 -18.64 5.07
CA LEU A 166 0.81 -17.56 5.96
C LEU A 166 0.74 -18.10 7.40
N VAL A 167 1.53 -17.53 8.31
CA VAL A 167 1.56 -17.89 9.72
C VAL A 167 0.92 -16.79 10.58
N PRO A 168 0.41 -17.13 11.78
CA PRO A 168 -0.06 -16.12 12.72
C PRO A 168 1.05 -15.11 13.06
N HIS A 169 0.66 -13.87 13.33
CA HIS A 169 1.59 -12.85 13.82
C HIS A 169 2.13 -13.21 15.21
N SER A 170 3.38 -12.83 15.49
CA SER A 170 3.95 -12.89 16.83
C SER A 170 3.60 -11.62 17.64
N GLN A 171 3.80 -11.64 18.96
CA GLN A 171 3.52 -10.48 19.80
C GLN A 171 4.33 -9.21 19.43
N ALA A 172 5.48 -9.38 18.76
CA ALA A 172 6.31 -8.28 18.27
C ALA A 172 5.71 -7.58 17.03
N ASP A 173 4.77 -8.23 16.36
CA ASP A 173 4.17 -7.78 15.10
C ASP A 173 2.84 -7.04 15.30
N LEU A 174 2.36 -6.96 16.56
CA LEU A 174 1.10 -6.31 16.95
C LEU A 174 1.27 -4.80 17.16
N TRP A 175 0.21 -4.04 16.90
CA TRP A 175 0.11 -2.63 17.32
C TRP A 175 -0.54 -2.48 18.73
N PRO A 176 -0.05 -1.56 19.59
CA PRO A 176 1.24 -0.90 19.50
C PRO A 176 2.33 -1.89 19.89
N ALA A 177 3.33 -2.08 19.03
CA ALA A 177 4.48 -2.90 19.39
C ALA A 177 5.05 -2.32 20.68
N PRO A 178 5.41 -3.16 21.69
CA PRO A 178 5.98 -2.64 22.92
C PRO A 178 7.18 -1.79 22.52
N ARG A 179 7.10 -0.48 22.80
CA ARG A 179 8.21 0.44 22.56
C ARG A 179 9.40 -0.21 23.25
N ARG A 180 10.42 -0.66 22.49
CA ARG A 180 11.73 -0.88 23.10
C ARG A 180 12.09 0.47 23.70
N ALA A 181 11.98 0.56 25.02
CA ALA A 181 12.37 1.72 25.79
C ALA A 181 13.88 1.86 25.64
N HIS A 182 14.34 2.45 24.53
CA HIS A 182 15.66 3.04 24.43
C HIS A 182 15.52 4.51 24.83
N TYR A 183 15.20 4.73 26.10
CA TYR A 183 15.71 5.90 26.81
C TYR A 183 16.96 5.42 27.54
N GLY A 184 18.08 5.44 26.83
CA GLY A 184 19.39 5.45 27.46
C GLY A 184 19.66 6.88 27.91
N VAL A 185 19.93 7.03 29.19
CA VAL A 185 20.49 8.22 29.84
C VAL A 185 21.86 8.54 29.24
#